data_AF-A0A380TG39-F1
#
_entry.id   AF-A0A380TG39-F1
#
_cell.length_a   1.000
_cell.length_b   1.000
_cell.length_c   1.000
_cell.angle_alpha   90.00
_cell.angle_beta   90.00
_cell.angle_gamma   90.00
#
_symmetry.space_group_name_H-M   'P 1'
#
loop_
_entity.id
_entity.type
_entity.pdbx_description
1 polymer ?
#
loop_
_entity_poly.entity_id
_entity_poly.type
_entity_poly.pdbx_seq_one_letter_code
_entity_poly.pdbx_strand_id
1 'polypeptide(L)'
;MGGLLLTAGADVQRDRIEVSIWAWGRGLTSWLIDHVVIEGGPEKAHAWAALTELLGFSWPHEAGTEMGISRLAIDTGYEAPAVYAWARWMGGAQVVAVKGVDGFNRPAPVIGPSYVDATEGGRKIRRGARLWTVATATFKSETYRFLRLDRPDGDSVPPAGSIHLPRNVDAEWVKQLVAEQLMTVKIRRGFSRLEWQKMREHNEALDCRVYARAAAWIVGLDRWSERKWRELEAQLGVEKKTSGEIPAGRNSQPDSGSAEAATAQLKSARLHRPAWLGGRRRTLLTRQ
;
A
#
# COMPACT_ATOMS: atom_id res chain seq x y z
N MET A 1 -6.46 -10.36 -12.22
CA MET A 1 -6.12 -9.21 -11.35
C MET A 1 -6.66 -7.92 -11.95
N GLY A 2 -7.83 -7.48 -11.50
CA GLY A 2 -8.43 -6.21 -11.92
C GLY A 2 -7.90 -5.00 -11.15
N GLY A 3 -6.60 -4.94 -10.85
CA GLY A 3 -5.99 -3.82 -10.12
C GLY A 3 -5.73 -2.65 -11.07
N LEU A 4 -6.38 -1.50 -10.83
CA LEU A 4 -6.36 -0.35 -11.75
C LEU A 4 -5.65 0.88 -11.18
N LEU A 5 -5.34 0.87 -9.88
CA LEU A 5 -4.64 1.95 -9.17
C LEU A 5 -3.67 1.34 -8.16
N LEU A 6 -2.42 1.79 -8.14
CA LEU A 6 -1.50 1.50 -7.04
C LEU A 6 -1.43 2.68 -6.08
N THR A 7 -1.63 2.42 -4.80
CA THR A 7 -1.28 3.36 -3.73
C THR A 7 -0.42 2.68 -2.68
N ALA A 8 0.28 3.49 -1.90
CA ALA A 8 1.11 3.00 -0.81
C ALA A 8 0.78 3.72 0.50
N GLY A 9 0.96 3.00 1.60
CA GLY A 9 0.96 3.56 2.94
C GLY A 9 2.30 3.27 3.59
N ALA A 10 2.88 4.29 4.20
CA ALA A 10 4.16 4.23 4.86
C ALA A 10 4.03 4.61 6.34
N ASP A 11 4.70 3.84 7.18
CA ASP A 11 4.80 4.07 8.61
C ASP A 11 6.28 4.22 9.00
N VAL A 12 6.59 5.33 9.68
CA VAL A 12 7.96 5.68 10.06
C VAL A 12 8.19 5.23 11.49
N GLN A 13 9.21 4.42 11.70
CA GLN A 13 9.59 3.91 13.00
C GLN A 13 10.98 4.41 13.39
N ARG A 14 11.39 4.15 14.62
CA ARG A 14 12.70 4.57 15.14
C ARG A 14 13.88 4.05 14.32
N ASP A 15 13.78 2.84 13.83
CA ASP A 15 14.88 2.09 13.21
C ASP A 15 14.63 1.71 11.74
N ARG A 16 13.44 1.97 11.21
CA ARG A 16 13.02 1.58 9.86
C ARG A 16 11.87 2.44 9.33
N ILE A 17 11.59 2.30 8.02
CA ILE A 17 10.36 2.77 7.40
C ILE A 17 9.67 1.56 6.75
N GLU A 18 8.45 1.27 7.14
CA GLU A 18 7.64 0.20 6.53
C GLU A 18 6.72 0.79 5.47
N VAL A 19 6.60 0.11 4.33
CA VAL A 19 5.75 0.56 3.22
C VAL A 19 4.96 -0.62 2.67
N SER A 20 3.64 -0.53 2.69
CA SER A 20 2.78 -1.51 2.01
C SER A 20 2.17 -0.92 0.75
N ILE A 21 2.30 -1.63 -0.37
CA ILE A 21 1.81 -1.23 -1.69
C ILE A 21 0.58 -2.06 -2.01
N TRP A 22 -0.51 -1.37 -2.33
CA TRP A 22 -1.81 -1.96 -2.59
C TRP A 22 -2.33 -1.58 -3.96
N ALA A 23 -2.75 -2.58 -4.73
CA ALA A 23 -3.55 -2.38 -5.92
C ALA A 23 -5.03 -2.33 -5.56
N TRP A 24 -5.78 -1.45 -6.24
CA TRP A 24 -7.22 -1.28 -6.05
C TRP A 24 -7.95 -1.46 -7.37
N GLY A 25 -9.01 -2.26 -7.33
CA GLY A 25 -9.93 -2.48 -8.43
C GLY A 25 -11.34 -2.02 -8.10
N ARG A 26 -12.27 -2.36 -9.00
CA ARG A 26 -13.71 -2.10 -8.81
C ARG A 26 -14.22 -2.70 -7.50
N GLY A 27 -15.20 -2.02 -6.91
CA GLY A 27 -15.83 -2.44 -5.65
C GLY A 27 -14.87 -2.46 -4.45
N LEU A 28 -13.75 -1.72 -4.51
CA LEU A 28 -12.69 -1.72 -3.48
C LEU A 28 -12.01 -3.09 -3.28
N THR A 29 -12.10 -3.97 -4.28
CA THR A 29 -11.27 -5.18 -4.32
C THR A 29 -9.81 -4.76 -4.31
N SER A 30 -8.98 -5.40 -3.47
CA SER A 30 -7.60 -4.97 -3.26
C SER A 30 -6.61 -6.11 -3.20
N TRP A 31 -5.38 -5.88 -3.66
CA TRP A 31 -4.29 -6.84 -3.66
C TRP A 31 -3.10 -6.23 -2.94
N LEU A 32 -2.53 -6.94 -1.96
CA LEU A 32 -1.21 -6.60 -1.44
C LEU A 32 -0.20 -6.97 -2.52
N ILE A 33 0.49 -5.95 -3.06
CA ILE A 33 1.47 -6.11 -4.12
C ILE A 33 2.85 -6.38 -3.51
N ASP A 34 3.23 -5.57 -2.54
CA ASP A 34 4.50 -5.71 -1.85
C ASP A 34 4.43 -5.07 -0.45
N HIS A 35 5.32 -5.53 0.42
CA HIS A 35 5.58 -4.91 1.70
C HIS A 35 7.09 -4.79 1.89
N VAL A 36 7.57 -3.55 1.90
CA VAL A 36 8.99 -3.22 1.92
C VAL A 36 9.34 -2.65 3.28
N VAL A 37 10.39 -3.20 3.89
CA VAL A 37 11.01 -2.64 5.09
C VAL A 37 12.31 -1.98 4.66
N ILE A 38 12.37 -0.67 4.82
CA ILE A 38 13.57 0.13 4.56
C ILE A 38 14.32 0.25 5.88
N GLU A 39 15.50 -0.35 5.94
CA GLU A 39 16.38 -0.27 7.11
C GLU A 39 16.85 1.18 7.34
N GLY A 40 16.87 1.60 8.60
CA GLY A 40 17.22 2.95 9.00
C GLY A 40 15.98 3.80 9.33
N GLY A 41 16.04 4.48 10.47
CA GLY A 41 15.00 5.41 10.89
C GLY A 41 15.09 6.79 10.22
N PRO A 42 14.20 7.73 10.60
CA PRO A 42 14.09 9.07 10.02
C PRO A 42 15.36 9.94 10.18
N GLU A 43 16.27 9.59 11.09
CA GLU A 43 17.57 10.27 11.21
C GLU A 43 18.56 9.89 10.10
N LYS A 44 18.28 8.83 9.34
CA LYS A 44 19.21 8.29 8.34
C LYS A 44 18.84 8.77 6.95
N ALA A 45 19.73 9.54 6.33
CA ALA A 45 19.52 10.05 4.96
C ALA A 45 19.30 8.93 3.93
N HIS A 46 19.94 7.77 4.10
CA HIS A 46 19.77 6.63 3.18
C HIS A 46 18.36 6.04 3.22
N ALA A 47 17.67 6.09 4.36
CA ALA A 47 16.29 5.58 4.47
C ALA A 47 15.33 6.43 3.63
N TRP A 48 15.48 7.75 3.67
CA TRP A 48 14.71 8.68 2.82
C TRP A 48 15.06 8.54 1.33
N ALA A 49 16.35 8.35 1.00
CA ALA A 49 16.77 8.11 -0.38
C ALA A 49 16.16 6.81 -0.94
N ALA A 50 16.19 5.73 -0.17
CA ALA A 50 15.57 4.46 -0.55
C ALA A 50 14.04 4.58 -0.69
N LEU A 51 13.39 5.35 0.18
CA LEU A 51 11.94 5.61 0.06
C LEU A 51 11.61 6.42 -1.21
N THR A 52 12.47 7.37 -1.58
CA THR A 52 12.33 8.12 -2.83
C THR A 52 12.54 7.24 -4.06
N GLU A 53 13.55 6.35 -4.04
CA GLU A 53 13.76 5.38 -5.11
C GLU A 53 12.57 4.44 -5.26
N LEU A 54 11.96 4.01 -4.14
CA LEU A 54 10.76 3.16 -4.15
C LEU A 54 9.59 3.79 -4.93
N LEU A 55 9.43 5.12 -4.85
CA LEU A 55 8.39 5.84 -5.60
C LEU A 55 8.60 5.87 -7.12
N GLY A 56 9.84 5.64 -7.56
CA GLY A 56 10.21 5.54 -8.97
C GLY A 56 10.05 4.15 -9.56
N PHE A 57 9.81 3.11 -8.75
CA PHE A 57 9.56 1.76 -9.26
C PHE A 57 8.18 1.62 -9.90
N SER A 58 8.10 0.67 -10.82
CA SER A 58 6.87 0.17 -11.40
C SER A 58 6.73 -1.32 -11.15
N TRP A 59 5.48 -1.78 -11.14
CA TRP A 59 5.13 -3.18 -11.00
C TRP A 59 4.38 -3.65 -12.26
N PRO A 60 4.69 -4.85 -12.75
CA PRO A 60 4.01 -5.40 -13.92
C PRO A 60 2.55 -5.69 -13.59
N HIS A 61 1.66 -5.19 -14.44
CA HIS A 61 0.24 -5.53 -14.43
C HIS A 61 -0.01 -6.75 -15.31
N GLU A 62 -1.03 -7.55 -14.97
CA GLU A 62 -1.33 -8.77 -15.74
C GLU A 62 -1.67 -8.49 -17.20
N ALA A 63 -2.16 -7.29 -17.52
CA ALA A 63 -2.48 -6.87 -18.88
C ALA A 63 -1.23 -6.49 -19.72
N GLY A 64 -0.02 -6.59 -19.14
CA GLY A 64 1.25 -6.33 -19.83
C GLY A 64 1.72 -4.87 -19.76
N THR A 65 1.05 -4.04 -18.97
CA THR A 65 1.43 -2.65 -18.69
C THR A 65 2.15 -2.53 -17.36
N GLU A 66 3.02 -1.54 -17.21
CA GLU A 66 3.69 -1.23 -15.93
C GLU A 66 2.87 -0.22 -15.13
N MET A 67 2.73 -0.44 -13.82
CA MET A 67 1.99 0.44 -12.91
C MET A 67 2.94 1.04 -11.87
N GLY A 68 2.96 2.37 -11.77
CA GLY A 68 3.66 3.08 -10.70
C GLY A 68 2.74 3.44 -9.53
N ILE A 69 3.33 3.73 -8.37
CA ILE A 69 2.59 4.23 -7.20
C ILE A 69 2.00 5.59 -7.55
N SER A 70 0.68 5.68 -7.62
CA SER A 70 -0.02 6.93 -7.93
C SER A 70 -0.02 7.90 -6.75
N ARG A 71 -0.12 7.38 -5.53
CA ARG A 71 -0.03 8.18 -4.30
C ARG A 71 0.48 7.35 -3.12
N LEU A 72 1.41 7.91 -2.36
CA LEU A 72 1.90 7.37 -1.10
C LEU A 72 1.45 8.27 0.06
N ALA A 73 0.77 7.69 1.04
CA ALA A 73 0.47 8.36 2.31
C ALA A 73 1.49 7.93 3.37
N ILE A 74 2.19 8.89 3.96
CA ILE A 74 3.21 8.65 4.99
C ILE A 74 2.75 9.25 6.32
N ASP A 75 2.76 8.43 7.36
CA ASP A 75 2.35 8.90 8.68
C ASP A 75 3.33 9.89 9.29
N THR A 76 2.79 10.80 10.09
CA THR A 76 3.53 11.84 10.81
C THR A 76 3.56 11.58 12.31
N GLY A 77 3.09 10.40 12.75
CA GLY A 77 3.07 9.98 14.15
C GLY A 77 4.46 9.93 14.80
N TYR A 78 5.50 9.62 14.03
CA TYR A 78 6.90 9.61 14.47
C TYR A 78 7.75 10.54 13.59
N GLU A 79 8.57 11.39 14.21
CA GLU A 79 9.45 12.36 13.53
C GLU A 79 8.76 13.20 12.43
N ALA A 80 7.61 13.78 12.79
CA ALA A 80 6.83 14.65 11.90
C ALA A 80 7.67 15.71 11.14
N PRO A 81 8.64 16.41 11.77
CA PRO A 81 9.47 17.37 11.04
C PRO A 81 10.26 16.77 9.87
N ALA A 82 10.78 15.55 10.03
CA ALA A 82 11.51 14.84 8.98
C ALA A 82 10.58 14.44 7.83
N VAL A 83 9.40 13.89 8.16
CA VAL A 83 8.36 13.55 7.18
C VAL A 83 7.92 14.79 6.39
N TYR A 84 7.70 15.93 7.06
CA TYR A 84 7.33 17.18 6.41
C TYR A 84 8.45 17.73 5.51
N ALA A 85 9.70 17.65 5.95
CA ALA A 85 10.84 18.07 5.14
C ALA A 85 10.92 17.25 3.84
N TRP A 86 10.84 15.91 3.95
CA TRP A 86 10.88 15.01 2.80
C TRP A 86 9.66 15.17 1.88
N ALA A 87 8.44 15.22 2.43
CA ALA A 87 7.21 15.38 1.65
C ALA A 87 7.16 16.72 0.88
N ARG A 88 7.75 17.80 1.43
CA ARG A 88 7.90 19.07 0.70
C ARG A 88 8.84 18.95 -0.49
N TRP A 89 9.96 18.24 -0.31
CA TRP A 89 10.94 18.03 -1.36
C TRP A 89 10.38 17.17 -2.50
N MET A 90 9.66 16.10 -2.18
CA MET A 90 8.97 15.25 -3.17
C MET A 90 7.83 15.98 -3.91
N GLY A 91 7.24 17.00 -3.27
CA GLY A 91 6.07 17.70 -3.77
C GLY A 91 4.76 16.94 -3.52
N GLY A 92 3.65 17.68 -3.45
CA GLY A 92 2.34 17.13 -3.06
C GLY A 92 1.60 16.32 -4.14
N ALA A 93 2.25 16.03 -5.28
CA ALA A 93 1.64 15.29 -6.38
C ALA A 93 1.50 13.81 -6.05
N GLN A 94 2.62 13.16 -5.67
CA GLN A 94 2.69 11.73 -5.39
C GLN A 94 2.71 11.43 -3.88
N VAL A 95 3.25 12.32 -3.04
CA VAL A 95 3.37 12.11 -1.60
C VAL A 95 2.37 12.96 -0.82
N VAL A 96 1.75 12.35 0.20
CA VAL A 96 0.91 13.05 1.17
C VAL A 96 1.34 12.70 2.59
N ALA A 97 1.64 13.72 3.39
CA ALA A 97 1.80 13.54 4.82
C ALA A 97 0.41 13.39 5.46
N VAL A 98 0.25 12.36 6.30
CA VAL A 98 -1.00 12.07 6.98
C VAL A 98 -0.81 12.06 8.49
N LYS A 99 -1.88 12.36 9.21
CA LYS A 99 -1.97 12.18 10.65
C LYS A 99 -3.17 11.32 10.95
N GLY A 100 -2.94 10.14 11.50
CA GLY A 100 -4.00 9.31 12.05
C GLY A 100 -4.69 9.99 13.23
N VAL A 101 -6.02 9.96 13.25
CA VAL A 101 -6.82 10.38 14.40
C VAL A 101 -7.83 9.30 14.75
N ASP A 102 -7.93 9.03 16.04
CA ASP A 102 -8.87 8.05 16.57
C ASP A 102 -10.30 8.60 16.65
N GLY A 103 -11.21 7.66 16.90
CA GLY A 103 -12.62 7.93 17.13
C GLY A 103 -13.47 7.89 15.85
N PHE A 104 -14.77 7.72 16.07
CA PHE A 104 -15.76 7.56 15.00
C PHE A 104 -16.49 8.86 14.64
N ASN A 105 -16.33 9.92 15.44
CA ASN A 105 -17.08 11.16 15.27
C ASN A 105 -16.32 12.15 14.36
N ARG A 106 -16.19 11.80 13.08
CA ARG A 106 -15.54 12.64 12.06
C ARG A 106 -16.48 12.82 10.86
N PRO A 107 -16.54 14.03 10.27
CA PRO A 107 -17.44 14.32 9.16
C PRO A 107 -17.05 13.64 7.84
N ALA A 108 -15.79 13.21 7.70
CA ALA A 108 -15.30 12.47 6.54
C ALA A 108 -14.14 11.53 6.94
N PRO A 109 -13.91 10.42 6.21
CA PRO A 109 -12.79 9.51 6.45
C PRO A 109 -11.41 10.16 6.32
N VAL A 110 -11.29 11.16 5.44
CA VAL A 110 -10.07 11.96 5.27
C VAL A 110 -10.44 13.44 5.14
N ILE A 111 -9.76 14.30 5.89
CA ILE A 111 -9.98 15.76 5.92
C ILE A 111 -8.66 16.47 5.60
N GLY A 112 -8.69 17.47 4.74
CA GLY A 112 -7.49 18.26 4.38
C GLY A 112 -7.45 18.68 2.91
N PRO A 113 -6.29 19.16 2.44
CA PRO A 113 -5.06 19.36 3.20
C PRO A 113 -5.11 20.62 4.09
N SER A 114 -4.54 20.56 5.28
CA SER A 114 -4.15 21.74 6.05
C SER A 114 -2.66 22.05 5.84
N TYR A 115 -2.28 23.32 5.89
CA TYR A 115 -0.87 23.74 5.83
C TYR A 115 -0.32 23.82 7.24
N VAL A 116 0.73 23.04 7.54
CA VAL A 116 1.31 22.95 8.88
C VAL A 116 2.43 23.95 9.13
N ASP A 117 3.12 24.39 8.08
CA ASP A 117 4.22 25.35 8.26
C ASP A 117 3.68 26.77 8.46
N ALA A 118 4.15 27.43 9.50
CA ALA A 118 3.96 28.85 9.74
C ALA A 118 5.32 29.56 9.84
N THR A 119 5.39 30.79 9.33
CA THR A 119 6.49 31.72 9.59
C THR A 119 6.52 32.11 11.09
N GLU A 120 7.63 32.68 11.60
CA GLU A 120 7.73 33.17 12.99
C GLU A 120 6.61 34.16 13.37
N GLY A 121 6.01 34.85 12.40
CA GLY A 121 4.83 35.71 12.57
C GLY A 121 3.47 35.00 12.43
N GLY A 122 3.42 33.67 12.51
CA GLY A 122 2.18 32.88 12.44
C GLY A 122 1.52 32.78 11.06
N ARG A 123 2.10 33.41 10.01
CA ARG A 123 1.56 33.30 8.65
C ARG A 123 1.91 31.95 8.05
N LYS A 124 0.90 31.21 7.60
CA LYS A 124 1.06 29.92 6.90
C LYS A 124 1.96 30.09 5.68
N ILE A 125 2.98 29.23 5.54
CA ILE A 125 3.87 29.26 4.39
C ILE A 125 3.08 28.78 3.17
N ARG A 126 3.06 29.59 2.10
CA ARG A 126 2.25 29.35 0.87
C ARG A 126 2.60 28.02 0.16
N ARG A 127 3.79 27.45 0.43
CA ARG A 127 4.26 26.12 -0.01
C ARG A 127 4.55 25.17 1.15
N GLY A 128 3.95 25.40 2.32
CA GLY A 128 4.16 24.59 3.51
C GLY A 128 3.75 23.14 3.30
N ALA A 129 4.28 22.25 4.14
CA ALA A 129 3.88 20.85 4.14
C ALA A 129 2.35 20.74 4.27
N ARG A 130 1.76 19.87 3.45
CA ARG A 130 0.32 19.61 3.43
C ARG A 130 0.05 18.38 4.28
N LEU A 131 -0.79 18.55 5.30
CA LEU A 131 -1.20 17.48 6.19
C LEU A 131 -2.66 17.09 5.92
N TRP A 132 -2.89 15.79 5.78
CA TRP A 132 -4.24 15.23 5.76
C TRP A 132 -4.52 14.52 7.08
N THR A 133 -5.70 14.75 7.64
CA THR A 133 -6.18 14.03 8.83
C THR A 133 -6.94 12.80 8.37
N VAL A 134 -6.56 11.63 8.88
CA VAL A 134 -7.15 10.33 8.52
C VAL A 134 -7.90 9.76 9.71
N ALA A 135 -9.21 9.53 9.55
CA ALA A 135 -10.01 8.81 10.53
C ALA A 135 -9.68 7.32 10.45
N THR A 136 -8.66 6.90 11.22
CA THR A 136 -8.10 5.53 11.18
C THR A 136 -9.17 4.50 11.51
N ALA A 137 -10.04 4.79 12.49
CA ALA A 137 -11.11 3.92 12.91
C ALA A 137 -12.08 3.53 11.77
N THR A 138 -12.35 4.44 10.84
CA THR A 138 -13.23 4.16 9.68
C THR A 138 -12.59 3.13 8.74
N PHE A 139 -11.32 3.32 8.38
CA PHE A 139 -10.61 2.40 7.48
C PHE A 139 -10.24 1.07 8.15
N LYS A 140 -10.02 1.07 9.47
CA LYS A 140 -9.88 -0.17 10.26
C LYS A 140 -11.18 -0.95 10.24
N SER A 141 -12.33 -0.33 10.55
CA SER A 141 -13.63 -0.98 10.47
C SER A 141 -13.95 -1.51 9.07
N GLU A 142 -13.66 -0.74 8.02
CA GLU A 142 -13.81 -1.18 6.63
C GLU A 142 -12.95 -2.40 6.32
N THR A 143 -11.67 -2.37 6.69
CA THR A 143 -10.74 -3.48 6.49
C THR A 143 -11.21 -4.75 7.21
N TYR A 144 -11.57 -4.65 8.49
CA TYR A 144 -12.03 -5.82 9.25
C TYR A 144 -13.38 -6.35 8.74
N ARG A 145 -14.24 -5.49 8.17
CA ARG A 145 -15.46 -5.95 7.50
C ARG A 145 -15.13 -6.75 6.24
N PHE A 146 -14.16 -6.29 5.44
CA PHE A 146 -13.71 -7.00 4.25
C PHE A 146 -12.99 -8.32 4.54
N LEU A 147 -12.20 -8.37 5.61
CA LEU A 147 -11.53 -9.61 6.06
C LEU A 147 -12.50 -10.70 6.54
N ARG A 148 -13.76 -10.34 6.83
CA ARG A 148 -14.83 -11.28 7.21
C ARG A 148 -15.67 -11.75 6.04
N LEU A 149 -15.42 -11.26 4.82
CA LEU A 149 -16.12 -11.76 3.64
C LEU A 149 -15.80 -13.24 3.44
N ASP A 150 -16.83 -14.01 3.09
CA ASP A 150 -16.64 -15.41 2.75
C ASP A 150 -15.78 -15.54 1.51
N ARG A 151 -14.91 -16.54 1.54
CA ARG A 151 -14.08 -16.86 0.38
C ARG A 151 -15.01 -17.38 -0.73
N PRO A 152 -14.89 -16.86 -1.97
CA PRO A 152 -15.66 -17.40 -3.09
C PRO A 152 -15.40 -18.90 -3.27
N ASP A 153 -16.46 -19.65 -3.50
CA ASP A 153 -16.39 -21.08 -3.83
C ASP A 153 -15.89 -21.26 -5.25
N GLY A 154 -14.87 -22.11 -5.43
CA GLY A 154 -14.30 -22.43 -6.74
C GLY A 154 -13.89 -21.18 -7.54
N ASP A 155 -14.43 -21.06 -8.75
CA ASP A 155 -14.16 -19.97 -9.71
C ASP A 155 -15.20 -18.85 -9.67
N SER A 156 -16.02 -18.78 -8.62
CA SER A 156 -16.99 -17.70 -8.48
C SER A 156 -16.32 -16.33 -8.37
N VAL A 157 -16.99 -15.30 -8.88
CA VAL A 157 -16.50 -13.92 -8.83
C VAL A 157 -16.38 -13.50 -7.37
N PRO A 158 -15.18 -13.06 -6.90
CA PRO A 158 -15.02 -12.61 -5.52
C PRO A 158 -15.96 -11.46 -5.19
N PRO A 159 -16.51 -11.41 -3.96
CA PRO A 159 -17.38 -10.32 -3.54
C PRO A 159 -16.65 -8.98 -3.56
N ALA A 160 -17.39 -7.90 -3.78
CA ALA A 160 -16.85 -6.54 -3.70
C ALA A 160 -16.18 -6.30 -2.33
N GLY A 161 -14.95 -5.78 -2.37
CA GLY A 161 -14.14 -5.54 -1.19
C GLY A 161 -13.22 -6.71 -0.81
N SER A 162 -13.16 -7.77 -1.62
CA SER A 162 -12.22 -8.87 -1.40
C SER A 162 -10.78 -8.38 -1.25
N ILE A 163 -10.09 -8.89 -0.23
CA ILE A 163 -8.67 -8.60 0.03
C ILE A 163 -7.86 -9.83 -0.39
N HIS A 164 -7.01 -9.65 -1.39
CA HIS A 164 -6.14 -10.69 -1.91
C HIS A 164 -4.73 -10.53 -1.35
N LEU A 165 -4.23 -11.59 -0.71
CA LEU A 165 -2.86 -11.66 -0.20
C LEU A 165 -2.04 -12.63 -1.07
N PRO A 166 -0.74 -12.34 -1.32
CA PRO A 166 0.17 -13.28 -1.96
C PRO A 166 0.24 -14.59 -1.17
N ARG A 167 0.36 -15.73 -1.87
CA ARG A 167 0.45 -17.06 -1.21
C ARG A 167 1.65 -17.18 -0.27
N ASN A 168 2.70 -16.42 -0.53
CA ASN A 168 3.95 -16.40 0.22
C ASN A 168 4.06 -15.22 1.18
N VAL A 169 2.94 -14.54 1.50
CA VAL A 169 2.95 -13.51 2.54
C VAL A 169 3.38 -14.11 3.87
N ASP A 170 4.20 -13.37 4.61
CA ASP A 170 4.70 -13.84 5.90
C ASP A 170 3.57 -13.92 6.94
N ALA A 171 3.64 -14.92 7.81
CA ALA A 171 2.63 -15.14 8.84
C ALA A 171 2.64 -14.04 9.91
N GLU A 172 3.80 -13.45 10.22
CA GLU A 172 3.83 -12.34 11.18
C GLU A 172 3.21 -11.09 10.58
N TRP A 173 3.46 -10.81 9.30
CA TRP A 173 2.79 -9.73 8.59
C TRP A 173 1.26 -9.87 8.64
N VAL A 174 0.72 -11.07 8.41
CA VAL A 174 -0.74 -11.32 8.51
C VAL A 174 -1.26 -11.08 9.93
N LYS A 175 -0.52 -11.48 10.96
CA LYS A 175 -0.91 -11.21 12.36
C LYS A 175 -0.88 -9.72 12.68
N GLN A 176 0.04 -8.96 12.11
CA GLN A 176 0.08 -7.51 12.24
C GLN A 176 -1.11 -6.83 11.55
N LEU A 177 -1.52 -7.33 10.37
CA LEU A 177 -2.71 -6.83 9.67
C LEU A 177 -3.99 -6.95 10.53
N VAL A 178 -4.05 -7.95 11.41
CA VAL A 178 -5.17 -8.17 12.35
C VAL A 178 -4.80 -7.90 13.82
N ALA A 179 -3.82 -7.05 14.08
CA ALA A 179 -3.26 -6.83 15.42
C ALA A 179 -4.14 -6.02 16.39
N GLU A 180 -5.32 -5.58 15.97
CA GLU A 180 -6.18 -4.71 16.77
C GLU A 180 -7.59 -5.27 16.92
N GLN A 181 -8.27 -4.89 18.01
CA GLN A 181 -9.65 -5.26 18.24
C GLN A 181 -10.48 -4.05 18.63
N LEU A 182 -11.68 -3.95 18.05
CA LEU A 182 -12.65 -2.95 18.44
C LEU A 182 -13.32 -3.36 19.77
N MET A 183 -13.08 -2.60 20.83
CA MET A 183 -13.58 -2.87 22.17
C MET A 183 -14.47 -1.74 22.68
N THR A 184 -15.46 -2.10 23.50
CA THR A 184 -16.25 -1.13 24.27
C THR A 184 -15.53 -0.80 25.56
N VAL A 185 -15.01 0.42 25.67
CA VAL A 185 -14.28 0.90 26.85
C VAL A 185 -15.18 1.82 27.67
N LYS A 186 -15.27 1.55 28.98
CA LYS A 186 -15.98 2.42 29.94
C LYS A 186 -15.08 3.56 30.37
N ILE A 187 -15.57 4.78 30.24
CA ILE A 187 -14.90 6.01 30.69
C ILE A 187 -15.26 6.23 32.16
N ARG A 188 -14.38 6.89 32.93
CA ARG A 188 -14.54 7.21 34.36
C ARG A 188 -15.87 7.91 34.73
N ARG A 189 -16.58 8.50 33.75
CA ARG A 189 -17.87 9.17 33.93
C ARG A 189 -19.09 8.27 33.60
N GLY A 190 -18.91 6.96 33.48
CA GLY A 190 -19.98 5.99 33.23
C GLY A 190 -20.37 5.81 31.74
N PHE A 191 -19.95 6.71 30.85
CA PHE A 191 -20.16 6.57 29.42
C PHE A 191 -19.27 5.48 28.82
N SER A 192 -19.78 4.75 27.83
CA SER A 192 -19.01 3.78 27.06
C SER A 192 -18.68 4.33 25.68
N ARG A 193 -17.50 4.04 25.15
CA ARG A 193 -17.13 4.35 23.76
C ARG A 193 -16.47 3.15 23.11
N LEU A 194 -16.57 3.08 21.77
CA LEU A 194 -15.80 2.13 20.98
C LEU A 194 -14.38 2.65 20.77
N GLU A 195 -13.40 1.77 20.95
CA GLU A 195 -11.98 2.06 20.80
C GLU A 195 -11.25 0.87 20.20
N TRP A 196 -10.40 1.13 19.21
CA TRP A 196 -9.48 0.12 18.68
C TRP A 196 -8.34 -0.05 19.68
N GLN A 197 -8.19 -1.27 20.18
CA GLN A 197 -7.16 -1.64 21.14
C GLN A 197 -6.10 -2.48 20.44
N LYS A 198 -4.83 -2.09 20.65
CA LYS A 198 -3.68 -2.79 20.12
C LYS A 198 -3.42 -4.05 20.95
N MET A 199 -3.52 -5.21 20.30
CA MET A 199 -3.44 -6.53 20.94
C MET A 199 -2.05 -7.17 20.83
N ARG A 200 -1.16 -6.56 20.02
CA ARG A 200 0.22 -7.01 19.76
C ARG A 200 1.17 -5.83 19.85
N GLU A 201 2.46 -6.10 20.06
CA GLU A 201 3.49 -5.04 20.04
C GLU A 201 3.62 -4.35 18.68
N HIS A 202 3.38 -5.11 17.60
CA HIS A 202 3.53 -4.65 16.22
C HIS A 202 2.18 -4.70 15.47
N ASN A 203 1.87 -3.64 14.74
CA ASN A 203 0.63 -3.42 13.96
C ASN A 203 0.89 -2.61 12.66
N GLU A 204 2.15 -2.46 12.27
CA GLU A 204 2.62 -1.60 11.19
C GLU A 204 1.99 -2.01 9.84
N ALA A 205 1.77 -3.30 9.61
CA ALA A 205 1.04 -3.79 8.43
C ALA A 205 -0.42 -3.26 8.34
N LEU A 206 -1.13 -3.17 9.47
CA LEU A 206 -2.48 -2.62 9.51
C LEU A 206 -2.47 -1.11 9.26
N ASP A 207 -1.55 -0.38 9.89
CA ASP A 207 -1.44 1.06 9.74
C ASP A 207 -1.02 1.43 8.30
N CYS A 208 -0.05 0.72 7.72
CA CYS A 208 0.31 0.87 6.31
C CYS A 208 -0.89 0.60 5.37
N ARG A 209 -1.73 -0.41 5.64
CA ARG A 209 -2.94 -0.64 4.86
C ARG A 209 -3.93 0.52 4.99
N VAL A 210 -4.17 1.01 6.21
CA VAL A 210 -5.05 2.17 6.47
C VAL A 210 -4.59 3.38 5.68
N TYR A 211 -3.28 3.66 5.66
CA TYR A 211 -2.74 4.81 4.93
C TYR A 211 -2.75 4.59 3.41
N ALA A 212 -2.49 3.39 2.91
CA ALA A 212 -2.66 3.08 1.48
C ALA A 212 -4.10 3.32 1.02
N ARG A 213 -5.08 2.91 1.86
CA ARG A 213 -6.50 3.15 1.60
C ARG A 213 -6.87 4.63 1.66
N ALA A 214 -6.30 5.38 2.60
CA ALA A 214 -6.46 6.84 2.68
C ALA A 214 -5.88 7.54 1.45
N ALA A 215 -4.73 7.10 0.94
CA ALA A 215 -4.16 7.60 -0.31
C ALA A 215 -5.11 7.35 -1.50
N ALA A 216 -5.76 6.17 -1.56
CA ALA A 216 -6.76 5.87 -2.59
C ALA A 216 -8.01 6.77 -2.47
N TRP A 217 -8.47 7.04 -1.25
CA TRP A 217 -9.55 8.01 -1.00
C TRP A 217 -9.19 9.42 -1.47
N ILE A 218 -7.95 9.86 -1.25
CA ILE A 218 -7.45 11.18 -1.68
C ILE A 218 -7.40 11.27 -3.21
N VAL A 219 -6.98 10.19 -3.90
CA VAL A 219 -7.03 10.09 -5.37
C VAL A 219 -8.47 10.11 -5.90
N GLY A 220 -9.45 9.81 -5.04
CA GLY A 220 -10.87 9.86 -5.37
C GLY A 220 -11.47 8.54 -5.82
N LEU A 221 -10.82 7.41 -5.49
CA LEU A 221 -11.25 6.05 -5.83
C LEU A 221 -12.76 5.84 -5.58
N ASP A 222 -13.25 6.27 -4.42
CA ASP A 222 -14.64 6.15 -3.96
C ASP A 222 -15.65 6.99 -4.76
N ARG A 223 -15.16 7.96 -5.53
CA ARG A 223 -15.96 8.93 -6.30
C ARG A 223 -15.81 8.74 -7.81
N TRP A 224 -15.06 7.73 -8.24
CA TRP A 224 -14.87 7.46 -9.67
C TRP A 224 -16.16 6.95 -10.29
N SER A 225 -16.52 7.56 -11.42
CA SER A 225 -17.64 7.12 -12.25
C SER A 225 -17.29 5.87 -13.05
N GLU A 226 -18.30 5.16 -13.54
CA GLU A 226 -18.13 4.03 -14.45
C GLU A 226 -17.27 4.36 -15.67
N ARG A 227 -17.39 5.58 -16.20
CA ARG A 227 -16.55 6.08 -17.29
C ARG A 227 -15.07 6.09 -16.88
N LYS A 228 -14.75 6.61 -15.69
CA LYS A 228 -13.36 6.69 -15.22
C LYS A 228 -12.75 5.30 -15.03
N TRP A 229 -13.53 4.35 -14.54
CA TRP A 229 -13.08 2.96 -14.41
C TRP A 229 -12.75 2.33 -15.78
N ARG A 230 -13.64 2.50 -16.77
CA ARG A 230 -13.40 2.00 -18.14
C ARG A 230 -12.19 2.65 -18.78
N GLU A 231 -11.99 3.96 -18.58
CA GLU A 231 -10.80 4.65 -19.08
C GLU A 231 -9.50 4.05 -18.52
N LEU A 232 -9.47 3.70 -17.23
CA LEU A 232 -8.31 3.05 -16.61
C LEU A 232 -8.12 1.62 -17.12
N GLU A 233 -9.21 0.87 -17.30
CA GLU A 233 -9.19 -0.47 -17.90
C GLU A 233 -8.61 -0.44 -19.33
N ALA A 234 -9.04 0.53 -20.14
CA ALA A 234 -8.53 0.73 -21.49
C ALA A 234 -7.04 1.16 -21.51
N GLN A 235 -6.64 2.09 -20.62
CA GLN A 235 -5.25 2.54 -20.50
C GLN A 235 -4.31 1.39 -20.11
N LEU A 236 -4.75 0.51 -19.22
CA LEU A 236 -3.96 -0.64 -18.78
C LEU A 236 -4.04 -1.83 -19.77
N GLY A 237 -4.88 -1.74 -20.81
CA GLY A 237 -5.06 -2.81 -21.80
C GLY A 237 -5.89 -3.99 -21.30
N VAL A 238 -6.68 -3.81 -20.22
CA VAL A 238 -7.53 -4.85 -19.63
C VAL A 238 -8.61 -5.31 -20.62
N GLU A 239 -9.17 -4.39 -21.40
CA GLU A 239 -10.20 -4.70 -22.41
C GLU A 239 -9.68 -5.59 -23.55
N LYS A 240 -8.37 -5.60 -23.84
CA LYS A 240 -7.80 -6.44 -24.92
C LYS A 240 -7.64 -7.91 -24.55
N LYS A 241 -7.70 -8.27 -23.26
CA LYS A 241 -7.56 -9.67 -22.81
C LYS A 241 -8.89 -10.41 -22.72
N THR A 242 -10.01 -9.71 -22.57
CA THR A 242 -11.35 -10.32 -22.49
C THR A 242 -11.90 -10.73 -23.86
N SER A 243 -11.32 -10.24 -24.96
CA SER A 243 -11.70 -10.54 -26.35
C SER A 243 -10.62 -11.33 -27.12
N GLY A 244 -9.98 -12.30 -26.45
CA GLY A 244 -9.07 -13.24 -27.07
C GLY A 244 -9.77 -14.54 -27.48
N GLU A 245 -10.29 -14.57 -28.71
CA GLU A 245 -10.67 -15.78 -29.44
C GLU A 245 -9.54 -16.83 -29.41
N ILE A 246 -9.94 -18.11 -29.41
CA ILE A 246 -9.06 -19.26 -29.65
C ILE A 246 -8.62 -19.24 -31.12
N PRO A 247 -7.31 -19.27 -31.43
CA PRO A 247 -6.86 -19.86 -32.70
C PRO A 247 -6.15 -21.18 -32.42
N ALA A 248 -6.66 -22.20 -33.08
CA ALA A 248 -6.11 -23.53 -33.13
C ALA A 248 -4.66 -23.56 -33.63
N GLY A 249 -3.86 -24.39 -32.95
CA GLY A 249 -2.64 -25.08 -33.35
C GLY A 249 -1.76 -24.57 -34.49
N ARG A 250 -0.45 -24.43 -34.20
CA ARG A 250 0.63 -25.01 -35.01
C ARG A 250 1.93 -25.16 -34.20
N ASN A 251 2.70 -26.15 -34.62
CA ASN A 251 3.76 -26.88 -33.93
C ASN A 251 5.07 -26.13 -33.60
N SER A 252 5.73 -26.68 -32.57
CA SER A 252 7.19 -26.83 -32.34
C SER A 252 8.06 -26.88 -33.61
N GLN A 253 9.34 -26.46 -33.65
CA GLN A 253 10.46 -26.65 -32.70
C GLN A 253 11.68 -25.72 -33.09
N PRO A 254 12.92 -25.87 -32.55
CA PRO A 254 13.68 -24.81 -31.88
C PRO A 254 14.88 -24.25 -32.67
N ASP A 255 15.48 -23.14 -32.24
CA ASP A 255 16.92 -22.98 -32.40
C ASP A 255 17.59 -22.04 -31.39
N SER A 256 18.88 -22.28 -31.29
CA SER A 256 19.88 -21.97 -30.27
C SER A 256 20.59 -20.60 -30.43
N GLY A 257 21.27 -20.11 -29.39
CA GLY A 257 22.36 -19.13 -29.55
C GLY A 257 22.47 -18.05 -28.47
N SER A 258 23.55 -18.16 -27.69
CA SER A 258 24.01 -17.35 -26.55
C SER A 258 24.51 -15.93 -26.86
N ALA A 259 24.41 -15.02 -25.86
CA ALA A 259 25.48 -14.06 -25.52
C ALA A 259 25.29 -13.48 -24.08
N GLU A 260 26.16 -13.87 -23.15
CA GLU A 260 26.53 -13.14 -21.92
C GLU A 260 27.31 -11.86 -22.30
N ALA A 261 27.13 -10.70 -21.67
CA ALA A 261 27.83 -10.19 -20.46
C ALA A 261 27.83 -8.63 -20.64
N ALA A 262 27.87 -7.71 -19.68
CA ALA A 262 27.90 -7.67 -18.24
C ALA A 262 27.67 -6.20 -17.81
N THR A 263 26.99 -5.93 -16.70
CA THR A 263 27.38 -4.84 -15.78
C THR A 263 26.84 -5.11 -14.36
N ALA A 264 27.76 -5.51 -13.49
CA ALA A 264 27.73 -5.47 -12.02
C ALA A 264 27.64 -4.00 -11.53
N GLN A 265 27.23 -3.57 -10.34
CA GLN A 265 26.89 -4.09 -9.00
C GLN A 265 26.05 -2.94 -8.36
N LEU A 266 25.05 -3.18 -7.51
CA LEU A 266 25.20 -3.08 -6.05
C LEU A 266 23.90 -3.58 -5.38
N LYS A 267 24.06 -4.44 -4.38
CA LYS A 267 23.01 -5.02 -3.53
C LYS A 267 23.06 -4.32 -2.17
N SER A 268 21.92 -3.81 -1.69
CA SER A 268 21.44 -4.00 -0.30
C SER A 268 20.19 -3.15 -0.01
N ALA A 269 19.08 -3.51 -0.65
CA ALA A 269 17.77 -3.53 0.00
C ALA A 269 17.22 -4.92 -0.30
N ARG A 270 16.70 -5.65 0.68
CA ARG A 270 16.01 -6.93 0.41
C ARG A 270 14.69 -6.61 -0.30
N LEU A 271 14.76 -6.26 -1.57
CA LEU A 271 13.62 -6.32 -2.49
C LEU A 271 13.32 -7.81 -2.66
N HIS A 272 12.33 -8.32 -1.94
CA HIS A 272 11.86 -9.68 -2.14
C HIS A 272 11.06 -9.71 -3.45
N ARG A 273 11.76 -9.79 -4.59
CA ARG A 273 11.11 -10.01 -5.89
C ARG A 273 10.37 -11.35 -5.82
N PRO A 274 9.03 -11.41 -5.87
CA PRO A 274 8.35 -12.69 -5.99
C PRO A 274 8.48 -13.12 -7.46
N ALA A 275 9.40 -14.05 -7.71
CA ALA A 275 9.39 -14.82 -8.95
C ALA A 275 8.20 -15.79 -8.90
N TRP A 276 7.16 -15.54 -9.69
CA TRP A 276 6.06 -16.49 -9.87
C TRP A 276 6.34 -17.43 -11.04
N LEU A 277 6.77 -18.64 -10.71
CA LEU A 277 6.31 -19.97 -11.17
C LEU A 277 7.48 -20.98 -11.13
N GLY A 278 7.31 -22.02 -10.31
CA GLY A 278 7.93 -23.33 -10.50
C GLY A 278 9.39 -23.50 -10.06
N GLY A 279 9.61 -24.17 -8.93
CA GLY A 279 10.94 -24.70 -8.60
C GLY A 279 11.07 -25.16 -7.16
N ARG A 280 11.10 -26.48 -6.96
CA ARG A 280 11.27 -27.16 -5.67
C ARG A 280 12.45 -26.59 -4.85
N ARG A 281 12.24 -26.26 -3.58
CA ARG A 281 13.34 -26.07 -2.61
C ARG A 281 13.93 -27.45 -2.28
N ARG A 282 15.19 -27.68 -2.66
CA ARG A 282 16.05 -28.73 -2.08
C ARG A 282 16.70 -28.16 -0.83
N THR A 283 16.39 -28.76 0.32
CA THR A 283 17.10 -28.59 1.59
C THR A 283 18.51 -29.19 1.44
N LEU A 284 19.55 -28.43 1.76
CA LEU A 284 20.86 -28.99 2.09
C LEU A 284 21.19 -28.59 3.52
N LEU A 285 21.34 -29.62 4.35
CA LEU A 285 21.97 -29.55 5.66
C LEU A 285 23.43 -29.13 5.49
N THR A 286 23.89 -28.22 6.33
CA THR A 286 25.32 -28.09 6.65
C THR A 286 25.56 -28.68 8.03
N ARG A 287 26.29 -29.81 8.03
CA ARG A 287 27.20 -30.17 9.12
C ARG A 287 28.39 -29.22 9.05
N GLN A 288 28.77 -28.63 10.18
CA GLN A 288 30.07 -28.82 10.84
C GLN A 288 29.92 -28.33 12.28
#